data_AF-A0A2E0IZD5-F1
#
_entry.id   AF-A0A2E0IZD5-F1
#
_cell.length_a   1.000
_cell.length_b   1.000
_cell.length_c   1.000
_cell.angle_alpha   90.00
_cell.angle_beta   90.00
_cell.angle_gamma   90.00
#
_symmetry.space_group_name_H-M   'P 1'
#
loop_
_entity.id
_entity.type
_entity.pdbx_description
1 polymer ?
#
loop_
_entity_poly.entity_id
_entity_poly.type
_entity_poly.pdbx_seq_one_letter_code
_entity_poly.pdbx_strand_id
1 'polypeptide(L)'
;MSHDRLLRALRREPVDVTPVWLMRQAGRYLPEYRKLREQAGSFLDLCQNPELACEVTLQPLRRFELDGAILFSDILTIPEAMGLGLHFVPGEGPNFHHPVRTPDDIAKLTMPDMEDSLGYVPAAVRLIRRELDGKTPLIGFAGSPWTLATYMVEGGPSKTYQHIKALMYNAPEALHQLMDLLARSVAAYLNAQIAAGAQAVQIFDTWGGVLTPSAYREFSLTYMQRIVE
;
A
#
# COMPACT_ATOMS: atom_id res chain seq x y z
N MET A 1 6.47 15.57 25.29
CA MET A 1 5.28 14.97 24.64
C MET A 1 5.55 13.49 24.48
N SER A 2 4.54 12.64 24.66
CA SER A 2 4.73 11.19 24.53
C SER A 2 4.82 10.81 23.05
N HIS A 3 6.00 10.35 22.61
CA HIS A 3 6.26 9.97 21.21
C HIS A 3 5.50 8.69 20.76
N ASP A 4 4.59 8.18 21.59
CA ASP A 4 3.85 6.94 21.41
C ASP A 4 2.33 7.12 21.44
N ARG A 5 1.80 8.36 21.45
CA ARG A 5 0.35 8.63 21.51
C ARG A 5 -0.44 7.84 20.48
N LEU A 6 0.04 7.81 19.23
CA LEU A 6 -0.60 7.04 18.16
C LEU A 6 -0.71 5.55 18.52
N LEU A 7 0.39 4.94 18.99
CA LEU A 7 0.42 3.52 19.32
C LEU A 7 -0.48 3.19 20.51
N ARG A 8 -0.47 4.05 21.55
CA ARG A 8 -1.35 3.93 22.73
C ARG A 8 -2.82 4.05 22.34
N ALA A 9 -3.17 5.05 21.54
CA ALA A 9 -4.54 5.25 21.07
C ALA A 9 -5.05 4.07 20.24
N LEU A 10 -4.21 3.50 19.34
CA LEU A 10 -4.55 2.30 18.57
C LEU A 10 -4.80 1.07 19.46
N ARG A 11 -4.09 0.97 20.60
CA ARG A 11 -4.31 -0.07 21.62
C ARG A 11 -5.47 0.23 22.57
N ARG A 12 -6.14 1.37 22.40
CA ARG A 12 -7.21 1.88 23.29
C ARG A 12 -6.72 2.17 24.71
N GLU A 13 -5.45 2.53 24.85
CA GLU A 13 -4.85 2.98 26.11
C GLU A 13 -5.12 4.49 26.29
N PRO A 14 -5.20 5.00 27.54
CA PRO A 14 -5.36 6.43 27.80
C PRO A 14 -4.22 7.24 27.18
N VAL A 15 -4.50 8.46 26.71
CA VAL A 15 -3.52 9.42 26.19
C VAL A 15 -3.80 10.83 26.74
N ASP A 16 -2.79 11.69 26.75
CA ASP A 16 -2.91 13.09 27.22
C ASP A 16 -3.65 13.99 26.23
N VAL A 17 -3.57 13.68 24.93
CA VAL A 17 -4.32 14.32 23.85
C VAL A 17 -4.50 13.32 22.70
N THR A 18 -5.56 13.49 21.91
CA THR A 18 -5.81 12.67 20.72
C THR A 18 -4.68 12.84 19.69
N PRO A 19 -4.02 11.76 19.24
CA PRO A 19 -2.97 11.85 18.23
C PRO A 19 -3.52 12.19 16.85
N VAL A 20 -2.73 12.90 16.03
CA VAL A 20 -3.10 13.27 14.66
C VAL A 20 -1.98 12.98 13.66
N TRP A 21 -2.38 12.43 12.52
CA TRP A 21 -1.59 12.36 11.29
C TRP A 21 -2.56 12.51 10.11
N LEU A 22 -2.06 12.83 8.92
CA LEU A 22 -2.92 13.12 7.76
C LEU A 22 -2.62 12.15 6.61
N MET A 23 -3.67 11.52 6.07
CA MET A 23 -3.53 10.75 4.84
C MET A 23 -3.03 11.64 3.70
N ARG A 24 -2.03 11.15 2.96
CA ARG A 24 -1.29 11.92 1.95
C ARG A 24 -0.57 13.17 2.51
N GLN A 25 -0.12 13.13 3.76
CA GLN A 25 0.73 14.18 4.36
C GLN A 25 1.99 14.45 3.53
N ALA A 26 2.58 13.43 2.91
CA ALA A 26 3.64 13.60 1.93
C ALA A 26 3.02 13.69 0.52
N GLY A 27 2.91 14.90 -0.04
CA GLY A 27 2.26 15.07 -1.33
C GLY A 27 2.30 16.47 -1.92
N ARG A 28 1.63 16.62 -3.07
CA ARG A 28 1.69 17.79 -3.97
C ARG A 28 1.31 19.14 -3.33
N TYR A 29 0.64 19.15 -2.18
CA TYR A 29 0.35 20.40 -1.47
C TYR A 29 1.62 21.04 -0.89
N LEU A 30 2.68 20.25 -0.64
CA LEU A 30 3.99 20.73 -0.23
C LEU A 30 4.82 21.19 -1.44
N PRO A 31 5.34 22.43 -1.47
CA PRO A 31 6.26 22.88 -2.52
C PRO A 31 7.53 22.04 -2.66
N GLU A 32 8.13 21.61 -1.55
CA GLU A 32 9.34 20.79 -1.50
C GLU A 32 9.12 19.39 -2.07
N TYR A 33 7.94 18.81 -1.88
CA TYR A 33 7.56 17.55 -2.51
C TYR A 33 7.52 17.70 -4.04
N ARG A 34 6.90 18.78 -4.54
CA ARG A 34 6.81 19.04 -5.98
C ARG A 34 8.20 19.19 -6.61
N LYS A 35 9.07 19.96 -5.97
CA LYS A 35 10.46 20.15 -6.40
C LYS A 35 11.22 18.83 -6.48
N LEU A 36 11.13 17.99 -5.44
CA LEU A 36 11.83 16.70 -5.44
C LEU A 36 11.26 15.74 -6.48
N ARG A 37 9.93 15.72 -6.65
CA ARG A 37 9.26 14.89 -7.66
C ARG A 37 9.67 15.26 -9.09
N GLU A 38 9.87 16.55 -9.37
CA GLU A 38 10.39 17.01 -10.67
C GLU A 38 11.83 16.53 -10.92
N GLN A 39 12.63 16.39 -9.87
CA GLN A 39 14.02 15.91 -9.95
C GLN A 39 14.13 14.38 -10.08
N ALA A 40 13.21 13.64 -9.46
CA ALA A 40 13.21 12.18 -9.46
C ALA A 40 12.79 11.54 -10.78
N GLY A 41 12.24 12.32 -11.72
CA GLY A 41 11.77 11.85 -13.02
C GLY A 41 10.35 11.27 -12.96
N SER A 42 10.16 10.12 -12.32
CA SER A 42 8.85 9.48 -12.18
C SER A 42 8.43 9.25 -10.73
N PHE A 43 7.13 8.95 -10.54
CA PHE A 43 6.60 8.60 -9.22
C PHE A 43 7.14 7.24 -8.73
N LEU A 44 7.39 6.29 -9.64
CA LEU A 44 7.96 5.00 -9.30
C LEU A 44 9.42 5.13 -8.88
N ASP A 45 10.22 5.92 -9.59
CA ASP A 45 11.61 6.19 -9.20
C ASP A 45 11.69 6.80 -7.79
N LEU A 46 10.76 7.68 -7.46
CA LEU A 46 10.64 8.27 -6.14
C LEU A 46 10.28 7.25 -5.04
N CYS A 47 9.48 6.23 -5.37
CA CYS A 47 9.09 5.16 -4.43
C CYS A 47 10.18 4.07 -4.31
N GLN A 48 10.91 3.80 -5.40
CA GLN A 48 11.91 2.73 -5.48
C GLN A 48 13.28 3.15 -4.96
N ASN A 49 13.51 4.45 -4.77
CA ASN A 49 14.73 4.98 -4.16
C ASN A 49 14.52 5.21 -2.64
N PRO A 50 15.18 4.45 -1.75
CA PRO A 50 15.00 4.56 -0.30
C PRO A 50 15.30 5.95 0.26
N GLU A 51 16.32 6.64 -0.23
CA GLU A 51 16.71 7.98 0.22
C GLU A 51 15.65 9.03 -0.16
N LEU A 52 15.13 8.97 -1.38
CA LEU A 52 14.06 9.86 -1.83
C LEU A 52 12.75 9.58 -1.09
N ALA A 53 12.37 8.31 -0.95
CA ALA A 53 11.18 7.93 -0.18
C ALA A 53 11.30 8.38 1.29
N CYS A 54 12.49 8.28 1.87
CA CYS A 54 12.76 8.79 3.22
C CYS A 54 12.62 10.31 3.30
N GLU A 55 13.28 11.05 2.41
CA GLU A 55 13.19 12.51 2.37
C GLU A 55 11.73 12.97 2.26
N VAL A 56 10.96 12.40 1.33
CA VAL A 56 9.53 12.70 1.14
C VAL A 56 8.71 12.41 2.40
N THR A 57 8.98 11.29 3.07
CA THR A 57 8.29 10.89 4.31
C THR A 57 8.51 11.89 5.44
N LEU A 58 9.71 12.49 5.53
CA LEU A 58 10.09 13.41 6.60
C LEU A 58 9.63 14.86 6.38
N GLN A 59 9.39 15.29 5.13
CA GLN A 59 8.98 16.66 4.80
C GLN A 59 7.80 17.19 5.65
N PRO A 60 6.69 16.45 5.86
CA PRO A 60 5.56 16.95 6.62
C PRO A 60 5.90 17.20 8.09
N LEU A 61 6.76 16.36 8.68
CA LEU A 61 7.18 16.46 10.08
C LEU A 61 8.06 17.69 10.36
N ARG A 62 8.67 18.27 9.32
CA ARG A 62 9.41 19.53 9.43
C ARG A 62 8.49 20.76 9.50
N ARG A 63 7.21 20.60 9.13
CA ARG A 63 6.20 21.67 9.14
C ARG A 63 5.19 21.53 10.25
N PHE A 64 4.87 20.30 10.63
CA PHE A 64 3.76 19.98 11.51
C PHE A 64 4.19 18.96 12.56
N GLU A 65 3.77 19.16 13.81
CA GLU A 65 3.98 18.23 14.91
C GLU A 65 2.98 17.06 14.82
N LEU A 66 3.14 16.18 13.83
CA LEU A 66 2.28 15.01 13.64
C LEU A 66 2.71 13.85 14.56
N ASP A 67 1.74 13.12 15.08
CA ASP A 67 1.94 11.95 15.95
C ASP A 67 2.20 10.65 15.15
N GLY A 68 2.28 10.72 13.82
CA GLY A 68 2.55 9.60 12.93
C GLY A 68 3.25 10.01 11.64
N ALA A 69 4.27 9.25 11.24
CA ALA A 69 4.85 9.28 9.92
C ALA A 69 4.34 8.07 9.15
N ILE A 70 3.93 8.22 7.89
CA ILE A 70 3.57 7.09 7.03
C ILE A 70 4.60 6.96 5.92
N LEU A 71 5.06 5.72 5.68
CA LEU A 71 5.96 5.39 4.58
C LEU A 71 5.46 6.02 3.27
N PHE A 72 6.35 6.70 2.55
CA PHE A 72 6.08 7.08 1.17
C PHE A 72 6.32 5.87 0.24
N SER A 73 5.25 5.31 -0.30
CA SER A 73 5.25 4.19 -1.25
C SER A 73 3.93 4.20 -2.03
N ASP A 74 3.62 3.13 -2.76
CA ASP A 74 2.34 2.91 -3.43
C ASP A 74 1.77 1.52 -3.11
N ILE A 75 0.43 1.40 -3.11
CA ILE A 75 -0.23 0.10 -2.89
C ILE A 75 0.06 -0.88 -4.03
N LEU A 76 0.38 -0.38 -5.23
CA LEU A 76 0.59 -1.18 -6.44
C LEU A 76 2.01 -1.75 -6.57
N THR A 77 2.85 -1.60 -5.56
CA THR A 77 4.19 -2.20 -5.50
C THR A 77 4.15 -3.72 -5.62
N ILE A 78 3.22 -4.40 -4.93
CA ILE A 78 3.04 -5.87 -5.04
C ILE A 78 2.65 -6.28 -6.47
N PRO A 79 1.56 -5.73 -7.08
CA PRO A 79 1.24 -5.98 -8.48
C PRO A 79 2.38 -5.67 -9.46
N GLU A 80 3.17 -4.62 -9.22
CA GLU A 80 4.31 -4.31 -10.08
C GLU A 80 5.39 -5.39 -9.97
N ALA A 81 5.70 -5.85 -8.76
CA ALA A 81 6.63 -6.94 -8.54
C ALA A 81 6.13 -8.29 -9.07
N MET A 82 4.83 -8.43 -9.36
CA MET A 82 4.25 -9.57 -10.10
C MET A 82 4.41 -9.46 -11.63
N GLY A 83 5.05 -8.40 -12.14
CA GLY A 83 5.40 -8.26 -13.55
C GLY A 83 4.28 -7.73 -14.45
N LEU A 84 3.32 -6.99 -13.89
CA LEU A 84 2.18 -6.47 -14.67
C LEU A 84 2.48 -5.20 -15.49
N GLY A 85 3.65 -4.59 -15.29
CA GLY A 85 4.09 -3.41 -16.03
C GLY A 85 3.32 -2.15 -15.66
N LEU A 86 3.44 -1.74 -14.39
CA LEU A 86 2.85 -0.55 -13.82
C LEU A 86 3.48 0.70 -14.43
N HIS A 87 2.64 1.62 -14.90
CA HIS A 87 3.06 2.93 -15.35
C HIS A 87 2.02 3.98 -14.95
N PHE A 88 2.46 5.23 -14.80
CA PHE A 88 1.60 6.33 -14.40
C PHE A 88 1.37 7.27 -15.58
N VAL A 89 0.13 7.35 -16.05
CA VAL A 89 -0.27 8.24 -17.13
C VAL A 89 -0.68 9.60 -16.53
N PRO A 90 -0.09 10.73 -16.98
CA PRO A 90 -0.44 12.06 -16.48
C PRO A 90 -1.93 12.35 -16.62
N GLY A 91 -2.59 12.65 -15.49
CA GLY A 91 -4.02 12.95 -15.44
C GLY A 91 -4.95 11.75 -15.34
N GLU A 92 -4.48 10.54 -15.68
CA GLU A 92 -5.29 9.32 -15.66
C GLU A 92 -4.98 8.42 -14.45
N GLY A 93 -3.72 8.37 -14.00
CA GLY A 93 -3.31 7.57 -12.84
C GLY A 93 -2.57 6.28 -13.22
N PRO A 94 -2.53 5.29 -12.31
CA PRO A 94 -1.77 4.05 -12.53
C PRO A 94 -2.47 3.12 -13.51
N ASN A 95 -1.72 2.56 -14.46
CA ASN A 95 -2.19 1.58 -15.43
C ASN A 95 -1.21 0.39 -15.52
N PHE A 96 -1.69 -0.77 -15.97
CA PHE A 96 -0.88 -1.96 -16.20
C PHE A 96 -0.82 -2.32 -17.68
N HIS A 97 0.36 -2.66 -18.18
CA HIS A 97 0.53 -3.19 -19.54
C HIS A 97 -0.08 -4.59 -19.71
N HIS A 98 -0.07 -5.39 -18.64
CA HIS A 98 -0.52 -6.78 -18.66
C HIS A 98 -1.62 -7.01 -17.61
N PRO A 99 -2.85 -6.49 -17.82
CA PRO A 99 -3.94 -6.72 -16.88
C PRO A 99 -4.34 -8.21 -16.84
N VAL A 100 -4.74 -8.67 -15.66
CA VAL A 100 -5.12 -10.07 -15.38
C VAL A 100 -6.58 -10.29 -15.78
N ARG A 101 -6.85 -10.94 -16.91
CA ARG A 101 -8.22 -11.04 -17.46
C ARG A 101 -8.85 -12.43 -17.32
N THR A 102 -8.02 -13.46 -17.29
CA THR A 102 -8.47 -14.85 -17.39
C THR A 102 -7.94 -15.70 -16.23
N PRO A 103 -8.56 -16.86 -15.94
CA PRO A 103 -8.00 -17.85 -15.03
C PRO A 103 -6.55 -18.25 -15.38
N ASP A 104 -6.22 -18.33 -16.67
CA ASP A 104 -4.86 -18.65 -17.13
C ASP A 104 -3.86 -17.54 -16.81
N ASP A 105 -4.29 -16.27 -16.81
CA ASP A 105 -3.42 -15.16 -16.37
C ASP A 105 -3.14 -15.27 -14.87
N ILE A 106 -4.17 -15.61 -14.07
CA ILE A 106 -4.04 -15.79 -12.62
C ILE A 106 -3.09 -16.95 -12.31
N ALA A 107 -3.20 -18.06 -13.05
CA ALA A 107 -2.37 -19.25 -12.85
C ALA A 107 -0.87 -19.00 -13.12
N LYS A 108 -0.51 -17.95 -13.87
CA LYS A 108 0.89 -17.57 -14.14
C LYS A 108 1.48 -16.68 -13.04
N LEU A 109 0.65 -16.09 -12.18
CA LEU A 109 1.13 -15.20 -11.13
C LEU A 109 1.82 -16.00 -10.04
N THR A 110 2.90 -15.43 -9.53
CA THR A 110 3.65 -15.99 -8.41
C THR A 110 3.80 -14.93 -7.32
N MET A 111 4.09 -15.39 -6.11
CA MET A 111 4.32 -14.49 -4.98
C MET A 111 5.65 -13.76 -5.19
N PRO A 112 5.68 -12.42 -5.12
CA PRO A 112 6.93 -11.68 -5.25
C PRO A 112 7.92 -12.03 -4.14
N ASP A 113 9.20 -11.93 -4.44
CA ASP A 113 10.26 -12.03 -3.44
C ASP A 113 10.37 -10.70 -2.66
N MET A 114 10.23 -10.77 -1.33
CA MET A 114 10.20 -9.60 -0.46
C MET A 114 11.58 -8.94 -0.29
N GLU A 115 12.67 -9.69 -0.48
CA GLU A 115 14.05 -9.20 -0.36
C GLU A 115 14.59 -8.69 -1.69
N ASP A 116 14.22 -9.33 -2.80
CA ASP A 116 14.66 -8.94 -4.14
C ASP A 116 13.73 -7.87 -4.73
N SER A 117 12.60 -8.30 -5.31
CA SER A 117 11.69 -7.43 -6.07
C SER A 117 11.07 -6.28 -5.26
N LEU A 118 10.93 -6.45 -3.94
CA LEU A 118 10.36 -5.46 -3.03
C LEU A 118 11.36 -4.94 -1.98
N GLY A 119 12.65 -5.29 -2.08
CA GLY A 119 13.67 -4.99 -1.08
C GLY A 119 13.89 -3.50 -0.79
N TYR A 120 13.56 -2.63 -1.76
CA TYR A 120 13.62 -1.18 -1.60
C TYR A 120 12.64 -0.67 -0.54
N VAL A 121 11.51 -1.35 -0.31
CA VAL A 121 10.52 -0.94 0.69
C VAL A 121 11.04 -1.15 2.12
N PRO A 122 11.48 -2.36 2.53
CA PRO A 122 12.17 -2.55 3.80
C PRO A 122 13.40 -1.64 3.98
N ALA A 123 14.13 -1.34 2.90
CA ALA A 123 15.26 -0.41 2.95
C ALA A 123 14.81 1.02 3.30
N ALA A 124 13.76 1.52 2.66
CA ALA A 124 13.17 2.83 2.97
C ALA A 124 12.66 2.86 4.42
N VAL A 125 11.98 1.81 4.88
CA VAL A 125 11.49 1.71 6.26
C VAL A 125 12.63 1.80 7.27
N ARG A 126 13.73 1.04 7.07
CA ARG A 126 14.92 1.10 7.94
C ARG A 126 15.50 2.51 8.00
N LEU A 127 15.66 3.15 6.84
CA LEU A 127 16.21 4.49 6.75
C LEU A 127 15.32 5.52 7.46
N ILE A 128 14.01 5.50 7.18
CA ILE A 128 13.04 6.40 7.83
C ILE A 128 13.06 6.21 9.34
N ARG A 129 13.07 4.95 9.82
CA ARG A 129 13.15 4.69 11.26
C ARG A 129 14.39 5.26 11.92
N ARG A 130 15.55 5.15 11.25
CA ARG A 130 16.79 5.76 11.72
C ARG A 130 16.66 7.28 11.82
N GLU A 131 16.17 7.92 10.76
CA GLU A 131 16.06 9.38 10.68
C GLU A 131 14.96 9.96 11.60
N LEU A 132 13.93 9.19 11.91
CA LEU A 132 12.90 9.57 12.90
C LEU A 132 13.46 9.59 14.33
N ASP A 133 14.55 8.88 14.61
CA ASP A 133 15.27 8.89 15.89
C ASP A 133 14.33 8.74 17.11
N GLY A 134 13.36 7.83 17.00
CA GLY A 134 12.38 7.56 18.06
C GLY A 134 11.31 8.64 18.30
N LYS A 135 11.31 9.75 17.56
CA LYS A 135 10.40 10.90 17.80
C LYS A 135 8.96 10.68 17.37
N THR A 136 8.74 9.91 16.31
CA THR A 136 7.41 9.67 15.76
C THR A 136 7.32 8.21 15.31
N PRO A 137 6.20 7.51 15.56
CA PRO A 137 6.03 6.17 15.06
C PRO A 137 5.90 6.15 13.54
N LEU A 138 6.49 5.13 12.91
CA LEU A 138 6.34 4.90 11.47
C LEU A 138 5.20 3.92 11.19
N ILE A 139 4.31 4.31 10.29
CA ILE A 139 3.21 3.53 9.75
C ILE A 139 3.66 2.93 8.42
N GLY A 140 3.74 1.60 8.35
CA GLY A 140 3.82 0.85 7.10
C GLY A 140 2.43 0.65 6.50
N PHE A 141 2.33 0.22 5.24
CA PHE A 141 1.02 -0.03 4.65
C PHE A 141 1.04 -0.95 3.44
N ALA A 142 -0.14 -1.42 3.06
CA ALA A 142 -0.41 -2.16 1.83
C ALA A 142 -1.85 -1.91 1.34
N GLY A 143 -2.12 -2.22 0.07
CA GLY A 143 -3.50 -2.37 -0.41
C GLY A 143 -4.12 -3.67 0.10
N SER A 144 -5.44 -3.70 0.27
CA SER A 144 -6.15 -4.96 0.54
C SER A 144 -6.07 -5.90 -0.67
N PRO A 145 -6.15 -7.22 -0.49
CA PRO A 145 -6.21 -8.17 -1.59
C PRO A 145 -7.28 -7.81 -2.63
N TRP A 146 -8.47 -7.40 -2.21
CA TRP A 146 -9.55 -7.01 -3.12
C TRP A 146 -9.22 -5.76 -3.93
N THR A 147 -8.68 -4.74 -3.26
CA THR A 147 -8.28 -3.49 -3.91
C THR A 147 -7.15 -3.71 -4.90
N LEU A 148 -6.15 -4.54 -4.56
CA LEU A 148 -5.07 -4.91 -5.47
C LEU A 148 -5.59 -5.69 -6.68
N ALA A 149 -6.38 -6.74 -6.45
CA ALA A 149 -7.02 -7.52 -7.52
C ALA A 149 -7.82 -6.62 -8.47
N THR A 150 -8.55 -5.64 -7.92
CA THR A 150 -9.32 -4.67 -8.73
C THR A 150 -8.42 -3.93 -9.72
N TYR A 151 -7.30 -3.38 -9.26
CA TYR A 151 -6.36 -2.71 -10.17
C TYR A 151 -5.73 -3.67 -11.17
N MET A 152 -5.33 -4.87 -10.73
CA MET A 152 -4.71 -5.89 -11.58
C MET A 152 -5.65 -6.34 -12.71
N VAL A 153 -6.94 -6.54 -12.40
CA VAL A 153 -7.93 -7.06 -13.34
C VAL A 153 -8.51 -5.97 -14.25
N GLU A 154 -8.77 -4.78 -13.70
CA GLU A 154 -9.27 -3.66 -14.50
C GLU A 154 -8.17 -3.10 -15.41
N GLY A 155 -6.90 -3.16 -14.97
CA GLY A 155 -5.74 -2.62 -15.65
C GLY A 155 -5.48 -1.13 -15.37
N GLY A 156 -6.26 -0.52 -14.49
CA GLY A 156 -6.19 0.89 -14.15
C GLY A 156 -7.42 1.35 -13.34
N PRO A 157 -7.67 2.66 -13.20
CA PRO A 157 -8.82 3.16 -12.49
C PRO A 157 -10.11 2.80 -13.24
N SER A 158 -11.09 2.26 -12.52
CA SER A 158 -12.37 1.87 -13.07
C SER A 158 -13.51 2.53 -12.31
N LYS A 159 -14.54 2.98 -13.04
CA LYS A 159 -15.77 3.52 -12.45
C LYS A 159 -16.84 2.45 -12.25
N THR A 160 -16.76 1.38 -13.03
CA THR A 160 -17.80 0.35 -13.13
C THR A 160 -17.34 -0.99 -12.57
N TYR A 161 -16.02 -1.24 -12.52
CA TYR A 161 -15.41 -2.48 -12.02
C TYR A 161 -15.92 -3.71 -12.77
N GLN A 162 -16.19 -3.55 -14.06
CA GLN A 162 -16.89 -4.53 -14.88
C GLN A 162 -16.11 -5.84 -15.02
N HIS A 163 -14.79 -5.75 -15.14
CA HIS A 163 -13.97 -6.93 -15.41
C HIS A 163 -13.78 -7.77 -14.15
N ILE A 164 -13.47 -7.14 -13.01
CA ILE A 164 -13.35 -7.90 -11.77
C ILE A 164 -14.69 -8.46 -11.30
N LYS A 165 -15.79 -7.72 -11.50
CA LYS A 165 -17.14 -8.25 -11.20
C LYS A 165 -17.53 -9.38 -12.14
N ALA A 166 -17.21 -9.29 -13.44
CA ALA A 166 -17.43 -10.39 -14.37
C ALA A 166 -16.62 -11.63 -13.97
N LEU A 167 -15.36 -11.48 -13.58
CA LEU A 167 -14.53 -12.57 -13.09
C LEU A 167 -15.12 -13.19 -11.81
N MET A 168 -15.56 -12.35 -10.87
CA MET A 168 -16.21 -12.78 -9.62
C MET A 168 -17.45 -13.64 -9.87
N TYR A 169 -18.28 -13.31 -10.86
CA TYR A 169 -19.51 -14.06 -11.15
C TYR A 169 -19.28 -15.27 -12.07
N ASN A 170 -18.34 -15.18 -13.01
CA ASN A 170 -18.17 -16.20 -14.05
C ASN A 170 -17.07 -17.23 -13.72
N ALA A 171 -16.11 -16.88 -12.88
CA ALA A 171 -15.01 -17.74 -12.45
C ALA A 171 -14.58 -17.44 -11.00
N PRO A 172 -15.49 -17.60 -10.02
CA PRO A 172 -15.23 -17.27 -8.62
C PRO A 172 -14.04 -18.05 -8.03
N GLU A 173 -13.84 -19.30 -8.43
CA GLU A 173 -12.71 -20.12 -7.95
C GLU A 173 -11.37 -19.52 -8.38
N ALA A 174 -11.27 -19.03 -9.62
CA ALA A 174 -10.08 -18.37 -10.12
C ALA A 174 -9.82 -17.05 -9.39
N LEU A 175 -10.88 -16.27 -9.13
CA LEU A 175 -10.76 -15.06 -8.32
C LEU A 175 -10.29 -15.40 -6.89
N HIS A 176 -10.82 -16.46 -6.27
CA HIS A 176 -10.36 -16.91 -4.95
C HIS A 176 -8.88 -17.31 -4.93
N GLN A 177 -8.36 -17.90 -6.01
CA GLN A 177 -6.92 -18.18 -6.16
C GLN A 177 -6.09 -16.89 -6.19
N LEU A 178 -6.52 -15.90 -6.96
CA LEU A 178 -5.86 -14.58 -7.00
C LEU A 178 -5.89 -13.92 -5.62
N MET A 179 -7.04 -13.95 -4.96
CA MET A 179 -7.25 -13.36 -3.64
C MET A 179 -6.38 -14.04 -2.57
N ASP A 180 -6.21 -15.36 -2.63
CA ASP A 180 -5.32 -16.10 -1.73
C ASP A 180 -3.85 -15.74 -1.94
N LEU A 181 -3.40 -15.71 -3.20
CA LEU A 181 -2.05 -15.28 -3.55
C LEU A 181 -1.76 -13.87 -3.03
N LEU A 182 -2.70 -12.93 -3.23
CA LEU A 182 -2.56 -11.55 -2.76
C LEU A 182 -2.59 -11.45 -1.24
N ALA A 183 -3.43 -12.22 -0.54
CA ALA A 183 -3.43 -12.23 0.92
C ALA A 183 -2.08 -12.68 1.49
N ARG A 184 -1.51 -13.77 0.96
CA ARG A 184 -0.16 -14.23 1.35
C ARG A 184 0.92 -13.20 1.01
N SER A 185 0.84 -12.60 -0.17
CA SER A 185 1.79 -11.56 -0.61
C SER A 185 1.74 -10.32 0.29
N VAL A 186 0.54 -9.84 0.62
CA VAL A 186 0.33 -8.68 1.51
C VAL A 186 0.79 -8.99 2.92
N ALA A 187 0.48 -10.17 3.47
CA ALA A 187 0.93 -10.56 4.81
C ALA A 187 2.46 -10.58 4.91
N ALA A 188 3.15 -11.20 3.94
CA ALA A 188 4.61 -11.22 3.90
C ALA A 188 5.21 -9.81 3.71
N TYR A 189 4.60 -8.99 2.86
CA TYR A 189 5.02 -7.60 2.62
C TYR A 189 4.89 -6.72 3.88
N LEU A 190 3.77 -6.84 4.61
CA LEU A 190 3.57 -6.12 5.87
C LEU A 190 4.53 -6.63 6.96
N ASN A 191 4.76 -7.94 7.04
CA ASN A 191 5.74 -8.51 7.98
C ASN A 191 7.17 -8.05 7.68
N ALA A 192 7.54 -7.92 6.41
CA ALA A 192 8.84 -7.37 6.01
C ALA A 192 8.99 -5.89 6.43
N GLN A 193 7.94 -5.09 6.30
CA GLN A 193 7.92 -3.71 6.81
C GLN A 193 8.02 -3.66 8.34
N ILE A 194 7.30 -4.53 9.06
CA ILE A 194 7.36 -4.61 10.53
C ILE A 194 8.77 -5.00 10.98
N ALA A 195 9.37 -6.03 10.37
CA ALA A 195 10.73 -6.47 10.66
C ALA A 195 11.78 -5.38 10.36
N ALA A 196 11.53 -4.55 9.33
CA ALA A 196 12.36 -3.40 9.00
C ALA A 196 12.19 -2.20 9.95
N GLY A 197 11.12 -2.18 10.75
CA GLY A 197 10.91 -1.22 11.83
C GLY A 197 9.62 -0.41 11.76
N ALA A 198 8.66 -0.72 10.87
CA ALA A 198 7.32 -0.17 10.97
C ALA A 198 6.69 -0.53 12.32
N GLN A 199 6.13 0.46 13.03
CA GLN A 199 5.58 0.30 14.38
C GLN A 199 4.06 0.16 14.40
N ALA A 200 3.41 0.54 13.30
CA ALA A 200 2.02 0.26 12.99
C ALA A 200 1.93 -0.07 11.49
N VAL A 201 0.89 -0.79 11.09
CA VAL A 201 0.60 -1.05 9.67
C VAL A 201 -0.86 -0.76 9.36
N GLN A 202 -1.12 -0.31 8.13
CA GLN A 202 -2.46 -0.02 7.63
C GLN A 202 -2.76 -0.77 6.33
N ILE A 203 -3.94 -1.38 6.25
CA ILE A 203 -4.44 -2.01 5.03
C ILE A 203 -5.48 -1.10 4.39
N PHE A 204 -5.27 -0.73 3.13
CA PHE A 204 -6.20 0.11 2.36
C PHE A 204 -7.15 -0.75 1.52
N ASP A 205 -8.37 -0.98 2.02
CA ASP A 205 -9.46 -1.58 1.24
C ASP A 205 -10.33 -0.53 0.52
N THR A 206 -9.66 0.28 -0.30
CA THR A 206 -10.25 1.43 -1.01
C THR A 206 -11.50 1.04 -1.81
N TRP A 207 -11.51 -0.15 -2.41
CA TRP A 207 -12.60 -0.59 -3.29
C TRP A 207 -13.57 -1.58 -2.65
N GLY A 208 -13.45 -1.88 -1.35
CA GLY A 208 -14.38 -2.79 -0.67
C GLY A 208 -15.84 -2.31 -0.73
N GLY A 209 -16.06 -0.99 -0.73
CA GLY A 209 -17.39 -0.37 -0.76
C GLY A 209 -18.18 -0.52 -2.07
N VAL A 210 -17.57 -1.08 -3.13
CA VAL A 210 -18.24 -1.28 -4.43
C VAL A 210 -18.92 -2.64 -4.56
N LEU A 211 -18.75 -3.49 -3.54
CA LEU A 211 -19.32 -4.82 -3.41
C LEU A 211 -20.65 -4.81 -2.67
N THR A 212 -21.49 -5.83 -2.93
CA THR A 212 -22.64 -6.11 -2.08
C THR A 212 -22.15 -6.64 -0.71
N PRO A 213 -22.97 -6.59 0.35
CA PRO A 213 -22.55 -7.10 1.66
C PRO A 213 -22.11 -8.57 1.66
N SER A 214 -22.72 -9.43 0.84
CA SER A 214 -22.29 -10.83 0.71
C SER A 214 -20.94 -10.95 0.02
N ALA A 215 -20.78 -10.28 -1.13
CA ALA A 215 -19.53 -10.30 -1.88
C ALA A 215 -18.38 -9.64 -1.10
N TYR A 216 -18.65 -8.58 -0.32
CA TYR A 216 -17.65 -7.97 0.56
C TYR A 216 -17.12 -8.96 1.60
N ARG A 217 -18.00 -9.73 2.24
CA ARG A 217 -17.59 -10.73 3.23
C ARG A 217 -16.72 -11.82 2.59
N GLU A 218 -17.11 -12.28 1.41
CA GLU A 218 -16.48 -13.39 0.70
C GLU A 218 -15.16 -12.98 0.02
N PHE A 219 -15.15 -11.89 -0.75
CA PHE A 219 -14.03 -11.50 -1.60
C PHE A 219 -13.16 -10.39 -1.03
N SER A 220 -13.52 -9.73 0.07
CA SER A 220 -12.64 -8.73 0.72
C SER A 220 -12.35 -9.08 2.17
N LEU A 221 -13.36 -9.12 3.03
CA LEU A 221 -13.19 -9.29 4.47
C LEU A 221 -12.47 -10.59 4.83
N THR A 222 -12.87 -11.71 4.23
CA THR A 222 -12.23 -13.03 4.47
C THR A 222 -10.72 -12.96 4.26
N TYR A 223 -10.25 -12.24 3.25
CA TYR A 223 -8.83 -12.15 2.93
C TYR A 223 -8.09 -11.12 3.77
N MET A 224 -8.77 -10.05 4.21
CA MET A 224 -8.21 -9.15 5.22
C MET A 224 -8.07 -9.85 6.58
N GLN A 225 -9.02 -10.69 6.97
CA GLN A 225 -8.92 -11.50 8.21
C GLN A 225 -7.71 -12.43 8.18
N ARG A 226 -7.49 -13.13 7.06
CA ARG A 226 -6.30 -13.98 6.86
C ARG A 226 -4.96 -13.24 6.95
N ILE A 227 -4.92 -11.93 6.68
CA ILE A 227 -3.69 -11.13 6.83
C ILE A 227 -3.43 -10.80 8.31
N VAL A 228 -4.49 -10.66 9.10
CA VAL A 228 -4.41 -10.29 10.52
C VAL A 228 -4.14 -11.49 11.42
N GLU A 229 -4.61 -12.68 11.02
CA GLU A 229 -4.37 -13.98 11.68
C GLU A 229 -2.95 -14.50 11.46
#